data_AF-A0A9W6DV10-F1
#
_entry.id   AF-A0A9W6DV10-F1
#
_cell.length_a   1.000
_cell.length_b   1.000
_cell.length_c   1.000
_cell.angle_alpha   90.00
_cell.angle_beta   90.00
_cell.angle_gamma   90.00
#
_symmetry.space_group_name_H-M   'P 1'
#
loop_
_entity.id
_entity.type
_entity.pdbx_description
1 polymer ?
#
loop_
_entity_poly.entity_id
_entity_poly.type
_entity_poly.pdbx_seq_one_letter_code
_entity_poly.pdbx_strand_id
1 'polypeptide(L)'
;MADGLIPTDSSLYYYNQVTNAVAPKGIDLDSFYRFFYVPGMQHCVGTPDNMHAPWYFAGPNQGPTLSSSLHSVPGFSDAKHDILLALMDWVEQGTAPENIIATTWDNDTTQEQVYRQRPLCFYPQKAVYTGKGDPNEAQNWECQELY
;
A
#
# COMPACT_ATOMS: atom_id res chain seq x y z
N MET A 1 -1.60 6.80 -10.51
CA MET A 1 -2.28 5.48 -10.47
C MET A 1 -2.14 4.84 -11.85
N ALA A 2 -2.07 3.51 -11.94
CA ALA A 2 -1.74 2.82 -13.19
C ALA A 2 -2.61 1.57 -13.49
N ASP A 3 -3.69 1.33 -12.75
CA ASP A 3 -4.64 0.26 -13.10
C ASP A 3 -5.39 0.62 -14.39
N GLY A 4 -5.17 -0.19 -15.44
CA GLY A 4 -5.80 -0.02 -16.76
C GLY A 4 -7.04 -0.90 -16.97
N LEU A 5 -7.39 -1.77 -16.01
CA LEU A 5 -8.53 -2.68 -16.09
C LEU A 5 -9.71 -2.18 -15.26
N ILE A 6 -9.46 -1.69 -14.04
CA ILE A 6 -10.47 -1.11 -13.15
C ILE A 6 -10.09 0.33 -12.82
N PRO A 7 -10.91 1.34 -13.15
CA PRO A 7 -10.62 2.72 -12.83
C PRO A 7 -10.40 2.93 -11.33
N THR A 8 -9.25 3.42 -10.92
CA THR A 8 -8.92 3.61 -9.49
C THR A 8 -9.93 4.53 -8.78
N ASP A 9 -10.47 5.52 -9.48
CA ASP A 9 -11.46 6.45 -8.92
C ASP A 9 -12.79 5.77 -8.55
N SER A 10 -13.06 4.56 -9.04
CA SER A 10 -14.23 3.77 -8.62
C SER A 10 -14.14 3.39 -7.13
N SER A 11 -12.95 3.08 -6.62
CA SER A 11 -12.72 2.80 -5.20
C SER A 11 -12.88 4.05 -4.35
N LEU A 12 -12.42 5.22 -4.84
CA LEU A 12 -12.64 6.49 -4.16
C LEU A 12 -14.14 6.86 -4.12
N TYR A 13 -14.84 6.66 -5.24
CA TYR A 13 -16.28 6.84 -5.29
C TYR A 13 -16.98 5.98 -4.24
N TYR A 14 -16.63 4.69 -4.15
CA TYR A 14 -17.19 3.79 -3.14
C TYR A 14 -16.85 4.23 -1.72
N TYR A 15 -15.59 4.60 -1.44
CA TYR A 15 -15.18 5.14 -0.14
C TYR A 15 -16.05 6.34 0.27
N ASN A 16 -16.28 7.28 -0.66
CA ASN A 16 -17.15 8.43 -0.43
C ASN A 16 -18.62 8.03 -0.19
N GLN A 17 -19.14 7.03 -0.91
CA GLN A 17 -20.50 6.52 -0.68
C GLN A 17 -20.65 5.89 0.71
N VAL A 18 -19.67 5.10 1.16
CA VAL A 18 -19.68 4.52 2.51
C VAL A 18 -19.62 5.63 3.55
N THR A 19 -18.71 6.60 3.39
CA THR A 19 -18.58 7.78 4.26
C THR A 19 -19.93 8.50 4.40
N ASN A 20 -20.56 8.84 3.27
CA ASN A 20 -21.86 9.53 3.25
C ASN A 20 -22.99 8.73 3.90
N ALA A 21 -22.92 7.39 3.89
CA ALA A 21 -23.92 6.53 4.49
C ALA A 21 -23.77 6.37 6.02
N VAL A 22 -22.54 6.47 6.54
CA VAL A 22 -22.24 6.18 7.95
C VAL A 22 -21.99 7.44 8.78
N ALA A 23 -21.40 8.49 8.20
CA ALA A 23 -21.07 9.72 8.93
C ALA A 23 -22.32 10.41 9.55
N PRO A 24 -23.48 10.54 8.87
CA PRO A 24 -24.68 11.11 9.48
C PRO A 24 -25.24 10.30 10.66
N LYS A 25 -24.82 9.04 10.81
CA LYS A 25 -25.20 8.17 11.93
C LYS A 25 -24.22 8.26 13.10
N GLY A 26 -23.20 9.12 13.02
CA GLY A 26 -22.15 9.25 14.03
C GLY A 26 -21.19 8.06 14.10
N ILE A 27 -21.12 7.26 13.02
CA ILE A 27 -20.19 6.13 12.93
C ILE A 27 -18.88 6.65 12.35
N ASP A 28 -17.79 6.44 13.09
CA ASP A 28 -16.43 6.73 12.64
C ASP A 28 -15.99 5.69 11.60
N LEU A 29 -15.72 6.15 10.37
CA LEU A 29 -15.33 5.29 9.26
C LEU A 29 -13.98 4.61 9.51
N ASP A 30 -13.04 5.36 10.08
CA ASP A 30 -11.63 4.96 10.20
C ASP A 30 -11.45 3.85 11.25
N SER A 31 -12.47 3.67 12.11
CA SER A 31 -12.54 2.60 13.09
C SER A 31 -12.68 1.20 12.47
N PHE A 32 -13.13 1.09 11.21
CA PHE A 32 -13.36 -0.21 10.56
C PHE A 32 -12.99 -0.25 9.07
N TYR A 33 -12.79 0.89 8.41
CA TYR A 33 -12.48 0.94 6.99
C TYR A 33 -11.37 1.94 6.69
N ARG A 34 -10.27 1.45 6.14
CA ARG A 34 -9.15 2.26 5.66
C ARG A 34 -8.93 2.04 4.17
N PHE A 35 -8.62 3.12 3.47
CA PHE A 35 -8.35 3.12 2.04
C PHE A 35 -6.92 3.60 1.78
N PHE A 36 -6.20 2.85 0.96
CA PHE A 36 -4.82 3.14 0.58
C PHE A 36 -4.72 3.17 -0.94
N TYR A 37 -4.16 4.24 -1.49
CA TYR A 37 -3.73 4.23 -2.87
C TYR A 37 -2.39 3.51 -3.01
N VAL A 38 -2.20 2.83 -4.14
CA VAL A 38 -0.91 2.22 -4.54
C VAL A 38 -0.40 2.89 -5.82
N PRO A 39 0.35 4.00 -5.71
CA PRO A 39 0.81 4.74 -6.89
C PRO A 39 1.75 3.91 -7.77
N GLY A 40 1.40 3.75 -9.04
CA GLY A 40 2.21 3.05 -10.03
C GLY A 40 1.93 1.55 -10.12
N MET A 41 1.17 0.97 -9.19
CA MET A 41 0.71 -0.41 -9.33
C MET A 41 -0.31 -0.52 -10.48
N GLN A 42 -0.17 -1.58 -11.29
CA GLN A 42 -1.16 -1.95 -12.29
C GLN A 42 -2.32 -2.73 -11.65
N HIS A 43 -3.03 -3.54 -12.42
CA HIS A 43 -4.14 -4.32 -11.91
C HIS A 43 -3.64 -5.45 -10.99
N CYS A 44 -3.77 -5.22 -9.68
CA CYS A 44 -3.36 -6.09 -8.57
C CYS A 44 -1.85 -6.29 -8.38
N VAL A 45 -1.07 -6.30 -9.47
CA VAL A 45 0.35 -6.68 -9.47
C VAL A 45 1.14 -5.79 -10.43
N GLY A 46 2.46 -5.74 -10.22
CA GLY A 46 3.39 -5.08 -11.14
C GLY A 46 3.22 -3.57 -11.24
N THR A 47 4.07 -2.98 -12.06
CA THR A 47 4.14 -1.55 -12.38
C THR A 47 4.52 -1.40 -13.85
N PRO A 48 4.17 -0.32 -14.55
CA PRO A 48 4.73 -0.03 -15.86
C PRO A 48 6.27 -0.04 -15.83
N ASP A 49 6.89 -0.63 -16.85
CA ASP A 49 8.35 -0.87 -16.92
C ASP A 49 9.17 0.41 -16.71
N ASN A 50 8.68 1.55 -17.17
CA ASN A 50 9.37 2.83 -17.06
C ASN A 50 9.19 3.54 -15.69
N MET A 51 8.41 2.98 -14.77
CA MET A 51 8.15 3.59 -13.46
C MET A 51 8.95 2.95 -12.33
N HIS A 52 9.10 1.61 -12.36
CA HIS A 52 9.65 0.82 -11.23
C HIS A 52 9.06 1.28 -9.88
N ALA A 53 7.74 1.42 -9.83
CA ALA A 53 7.05 1.83 -8.62
C ALA A 53 6.95 0.64 -7.64
N PRO A 54 7.11 0.86 -6.32
CA PRO A 54 6.87 -0.20 -5.35
C PRO A 54 5.40 -0.61 -5.36
N TRP A 55 5.14 -1.88 -5.61
CA TRP A 55 3.80 -2.42 -5.81
C TRP A 55 3.49 -3.62 -4.90
N TYR A 56 4.52 -4.29 -4.38
CA TYR A 56 4.37 -5.49 -3.58
C TYR A 56 4.29 -5.17 -2.09
N PHE A 57 3.22 -5.60 -1.43
CA PHE A 57 2.97 -5.45 0.01
C PHE A 57 2.28 -6.71 0.57
N ALA A 58 2.59 -7.86 -0.03
CA ALA A 58 1.92 -9.15 0.21
C ALA A 58 0.39 -9.09 0.04
N GLY A 59 -0.07 -8.27 -0.91
CA GLY A 59 -1.49 -8.15 -1.23
C GLY A 59 -2.07 -9.44 -1.84
N PRO A 60 -3.41 -9.57 -1.84
CA PRO A 60 -4.09 -10.70 -2.48
C PRO A 60 -3.62 -10.88 -3.93
N ASN A 61 -3.29 -12.12 -4.30
CA ASN A 61 -2.78 -12.51 -5.62
C ASN A 61 -1.40 -11.94 -6.02
N GLN A 62 -0.66 -11.27 -5.14
CA GLN A 62 0.69 -10.79 -5.44
C GLN A 62 1.78 -11.87 -5.28
N GLY A 63 1.75 -12.65 -4.19
CA GLY A 63 2.78 -13.67 -3.91
C GLY A 63 3.09 -14.60 -5.10
N PRO A 64 2.07 -15.23 -5.72
CA PRO A 64 2.28 -16.15 -6.84
C PRO A 64 2.93 -15.54 -8.09
N THR A 65 2.93 -14.21 -8.25
CA THR A 65 3.61 -13.58 -9.40
C THR A 65 5.11 -13.48 -9.23
N LEU A 66 5.61 -13.59 -7.98
CA LEU A 66 7.03 -13.59 -7.67
C LEU A 66 7.52 -15.03 -7.42
N SER A 67 6.84 -15.78 -6.55
CA SER A 67 7.15 -17.19 -6.26
C SER A 67 6.02 -17.89 -5.52
N SER A 68 5.82 -19.19 -5.78
CA SER A 68 4.77 -20.01 -5.18
C SER A 68 4.99 -20.31 -3.68
N SER A 69 6.17 -20.04 -3.14
CA SER A 69 6.52 -20.28 -1.73
C SER A 69 6.53 -19.02 -0.86
N LEU A 70 6.18 -17.86 -1.43
CA LEU A 70 6.15 -16.60 -0.69
C LEU A 70 4.95 -16.55 0.24
N HIS A 71 5.21 -16.11 1.48
CA HIS A 71 4.24 -15.95 2.54
C HIS A 71 4.18 -14.51 3.06
N SER A 72 5.07 -13.63 2.60
CA SER A 72 5.13 -12.22 2.97
C SER A 72 5.97 -11.44 1.94
N VAL A 73 6.52 -10.28 2.34
CA VAL A 73 7.49 -9.51 1.55
C VAL A 73 8.90 -10.09 1.74
N PRO A 74 9.62 -10.47 0.67
CA PRO A 74 11.02 -10.91 0.79
C PRO A 74 11.87 -9.94 1.62
N GLY A 75 12.45 -10.45 2.72
CA GLY A 75 13.25 -9.66 3.66
C GLY A 75 12.45 -8.99 4.81
N PHE A 76 11.12 -8.98 4.75
CA PHE A 76 10.26 -8.34 5.74
C PHE A 76 9.04 -9.21 6.06
N SER A 77 8.94 -9.69 7.29
CA SER A 77 7.82 -10.51 7.76
C SER A 77 7.11 -9.80 8.91
N ASP A 78 6.64 -8.57 8.65
CA ASP A 78 6.03 -7.69 9.64
C ASP A 78 4.80 -6.96 9.08
N ALA A 79 3.95 -6.47 9.98
CA ALA A 79 2.72 -5.73 9.65
C ALA A 79 2.95 -4.38 8.96
N LYS A 80 4.18 -3.84 8.91
CA LYS A 80 4.45 -2.62 8.15
C LYS A 80 4.57 -2.90 6.66
N HIS A 81 5.03 -4.08 6.27
CA HIS A 81 5.25 -4.43 4.86
C HIS A 81 4.17 -5.36 4.30
N ASP A 82 3.47 -6.09 5.17
CA ASP A 82 2.49 -7.10 4.80
C ASP A 82 1.07 -6.67 5.21
N ILE A 83 0.20 -6.46 4.24
CA ILE A 83 -1.18 -6.02 4.50
C ILE A 83 -2.03 -7.07 5.22
N LEU A 84 -1.72 -8.36 5.05
CA LEU A 84 -2.45 -9.42 5.76
C LEU A 84 -2.06 -9.42 7.24
N LEU A 85 -0.77 -9.29 7.54
CA LEU A 85 -0.30 -9.15 8.92
C LEU A 85 -0.81 -7.85 9.56
N ALA A 86 -0.85 -6.74 8.81
CA ALA A 86 -1.45 -5.50 9.26
C ALA A 86 -2.94 -5.64 9.60
N LEU A 87 -3.68 -6.40 8.79
CA LEU A 87 -5.10 -6.68 9.05
C LEU A 87 -5.27 -7.57 10.29
N MET A 88 -4.41 -8.58 10.48
CA MET A 88 -4.41 -9.41 11.70
C MET A 88 -4.15 -8.56 12.94
N ASP A 89 -3.13 -7.69 12.92
CA ASP A 89 -2.83 -6.79 14.03
C ASP A 89 -4.00 -5.83 14.34
N TRP A 90 -4.69 -5.35 13.32
CA TRP A 90 -5.88 -4.51 13.52
C TRP A 90 -7.01 -5.29 14.21
N VAL A 91 -7.31 -6.49 13.73
CA VAL A 91 -8.42 -7.30 14.27
C VAL A 91 -8.11 -7.87 15.66
N GLU A 92 -6.90 -8.37 15.86
CA GLU A 92 -6.52 -9.12 17.07
C GLU A 92 -5.97 -8.20 18.17
N GLN A 93 -5.34 -7.08 17.81
CA GLN A 93 -4.66 -6.20 18.75
C GLN A 93 -5.19 -4.76 18.73
N GLY A 94 -6.16 -4.45 17.86
CA GLY A 94 -6.71 -3.10 17.73
C GLY A 94 -5.74 -2.09 17.11
N THR A 95 -4.64 -2.55 16.50
CA THR A 95 -3.61 -1.68 15.91
C THR A 95 -3.88 -1.48 14.42
N ALA A 96 -4.60 -0.42 14.10
CA ALA A 96 -4.96 -0.12 12.71
C ALA A 96 -3.76 0.49 11.93
N PRO A 97 -3.51 0.06 10.68
CA PRO A 97 -2.34 0.50 9.93
C PRO A 97 -2.47 1.96 9.47
N GLU A 98 -1.54 2.83 9.84
CA GLU A 98 -1.49 4.23 9.34
C GLU A 98 -0.83 4.33 7.95
N ASN A 99 0.09 3.41 7.68
CA ASN A 99 0.74 3.23 6.39
C ASN A 99 1.17 1.78 6.18
N ILE A 100 1.41 1.41 4.93
CA ILE A 100 1.94 0.10 4.54
C ILE A 100 3.10 0.34 3.58
N ILE A 101 4.25 -0.27 3.79
CA ILE A 101 5.44 -0.10 2.96
C ILE A 101 5.36 -1.05 1.77
N ALA A 102 5.14 -0.50 0.58
CA ALA A 102 5.26 -1.24 -0.67
C ALA A 102 6.72 -1.34 -1.09
N THR A 103 7.08 -2.46 -1.72
CA THR A 103 8.44 -2.82 -2.12
C THR A 103 8.50 -3.21 -3.60
N THR A 104 9.65 -2.95 -4.23
CA THR A 104 10.06 -3.53 -5.51
C THR A 104 11.56 -3.85 -5.46
N TRP A 105 12.00 -4.82 -6.25
CA TRP A 105 13.37 -5.31 -6.25
C TRP A 105 14.08 -4.96 -7.56
N ASP A 106 15.41 -5.03 -7.56
CA ASP A 106 16.20 -4.90 -8.79
C ASP A 106 15.83 -6.01 -9.79
N ASN A 107 15.45 -7.17 -9.24
CA ASN A 107 14.98 -8.32 -9.99
C ASN A 107 13.84 -9.00 -9.22
N ASP A 108 12.63 -8.83 -9.74
CA ASP A 108 11.39 -9.44 -9.22
C ASP A 108 11.36 -10.97 -9.37
N THR A 109 12.38 -11.64 -9.92
CA THR A 109 12.51 -13.12 -9.89
C THR A 109 13.33 -13.62 -8.71
N THR A 110 14.37 -12.88 -8.30
CA THR A 110 15.29 -13.29 -7.22
C THR A 110 14.98 -12.64 -5.89
N GLN A 111 14.47 -11.40 -5.92
CA GLN A 111 14.16 -10.56 -4.75
C GLN A 111 15.31 -10.42 -3.75
N GLU A 112 16.56 -10.58 -4.21
CA GLU A 112 17.76 -10.52 -3.37
C GLU A 112 18.06 -9.11 -2.86
N GLN A 113 17.76 -8.10 -3.67
CA GLN A 113 18.05 -6.71 -3.38
C GLN A 113 16.82 -5.85 -3.63
N VAL A 114 16.38 -5.15 -2.58
CA VAL A 114 15.33 -4.13 -2.65
C VAL A 114 15.86 -2.96 -3.47
N TYR A 115 15.12 -2.59 -4.52
CA TYR A 115 15.43 -1.43 -5.34
C TYR A 115 14.81 -0.16 -4.74
N ARG A 116 13.55 -0.24 -4.32
CA ARG A 116 12.79 0.92 -3.86
C ARG A 116 11.64 0.53 -2.93
N GLN A 117 11.43 1.34 -1.90
CA GLN A 117 10.26 1.26 -1.02
C GLN A 117 9.54 2.60 -0.86
N ARG A 118 8.22 2.57 -0.70
CA ARG A 118 7.40 3.76 -0.43
C ARG A 118 6.31 3.44 0.60
N PRO A 119 6.03 4.34 1.56
CA PRO A 119 4.83 4.20 2.37
C PRO A 119 3.60 4.46 1.50
N LEU A 120 2.64 3.55 1.56
CA LEU A 120 1.27 3.70 1.11
C LEU A 120 0.52 4.36 2.26
N CYS A 121 0.06 5.59 2.04
CA CYS A 121 -0.55 6.39 3.10
C CYS A 121 -2.05 6.14 3.19
N PHE A 122 -2.56 6.15 4.42
CA PHE A 122 -3.99 6.14 4.67
C PHE A 122 -4.63 7.41 4.07
N TYR A 123 -5.58 7.23 3.16
CA TYR A 123 -6.29 8.32 2.49
C TYR A 123 -6.98 9.25 3.52
N PRO A 124 -6.92 10.59 3.37
CA PRO A 124 -6.52 11.36 2.18
C PRO A 124 -5.02 11.69 2.07
N GLN A 125 -4.19 11.20 2.99
CA GLN A 125 -2.76 11.50 2.99
C GLN A 125 -2.07 10.92 1.76
N LYS A 126 -0.95 11.53 1.38
CA LYS A 126 -0.06 11.06 0.32
C LYS A 126 1.37 11.00 0.81
N ALA A 127 2.16 10.10 0.22
CA ALA A 127 3.58 10.01 0.50
C ALA A 127 4.31 11.21 -0.13
N VAL A 128 4.96 12.01 0.69
CA VAL A 128 5.75 13.18 0.31
C VAL A 128 7.20 12.93 0.70
N TYR A 129 8.11 13.10 -0.26
CA TYR A 129 9.54 12.98 0.00
C TYR A 129 9.99 14.12 0.92
N THR A 130 10.74 13.80 1.97
CA THR A 130 11.22 14.78 2.96
C THR A 130 12.26 15.76 2.41
N GLY A 131 12.79 15.50 1.20
CA GLY A 131 13.85 16.30 0.59
C GLY A 131 15.26 15.89 1.05
N LYS A 132 15.39 14.89 1.92
CA LYS A 132 16.66 14.42 2.48
C LYS A 132 16.77 12.89 2.42
N GLY A 133 18.00 12.39 2.29
CA GLY A 133 18.28 10.96 2.23
C GLY A 133 18.20 10.38 0.82
N ASP A 134 18.23 9.05 0.71
CA ASP A 134 17.98 8.37 -0.56
C ASP A 134 16.47 8.34 -0.81
N PRO A 135 15.97 8.88 -1.94
CA PRO A 135 14.57 8.78 -2.27
C PRO A 135 14.11 7.33 -2.40
N ASN A 136 14.95 6.32 -2.60
CA ASN A 136 14.52 4.93 -2.70
C ASN A 136 14.16 4.27 -1.36
N GLU A 137 14.52 4.87 -0.24
CA GLU A 137 14.25 4.34 1.09
C GLU A 137 12.93 4.87 1.67
N ALA A 138 12.11 4.00 2.28
CA ALA A 138 10.80 4.39 2.81
C ALA A 138 10.88 5.42 3.95
N GLN A 139 11.92 5.36 4.80
CA GLN A 139 12.07 6.31 5.93
C GLN A 139 12.24 7.77 5.51
N ASN A 140 12.60 8.02 4.25
CA ASN A 140 12.81 9.38 3.74
C ASN A 140 11.52 9.98 3.16
N TRP A 141 10.38 9.33 3.37
CA TRP A 141 9.04 9.76 2.95
C TRP A 141 8.10 9.83 4.14
N GLU A 142 7.17 10.79 4.11
CA GLU A 142 6.17 10.99 5.15
C GLU A 142 4.76 11.04 4.55
N CYS A 143 3.78 10.53 5.30
CA CYS A 143 2.38 10.68 4.95
C CYS A 143 1.88 12.06 5.38
N GLN A 144 1.46 12.86 4.41
CA GLN A 144 1.00 14.23 4.64
C GLN A 144 -0.35 14.47 3.95
N GLU A 145 -1.23 15.20 4.60
CA GLU A 145 -2.39 15.80 3.93
C GLU A 145 -1.89 16.95 3.07
N LEU A 146 -2.32 17.00 1.80
CA LEU A 146 -1.85 18.03 0.89
C LEU A 146 -2.74 19.29 0.88
N TYR A 147 -3.91 19.25 1.52
CA TYR A 147 -4.89 20.34 1.60
C TYR A 147 -6.03 19.98 2.55
#